data_AF-A0A6A6KFC5-F1
#
_entry.id   AF-A0A6A6KFC5-F1
#
_cell.length_a   1.000
_cell.length_b   1.000
_cell.length_c   1.000
_cell.angle_alpha   90.00
_cell.angle_beta   90.00
_cell.angle_gamma   90.00
#
_symmetry.space_group_name_H-M   'P 1'
#
loop_
_entity.id
_entity.type
_entity.pdbx_description
1 polymer ?
#
loop_
_entity_poly.entity_id
_entity_poly.type
_entity_poly.pdbx_seq_one_letter_code
_entity_poly.pdbx_strand_id
1 'polypeptide(L)'
;MTDTERQLKMAKSDIWFKPNSENFTQCIDQSRSRKKLDEKTNGYILINANGGLNQMRFGICDMVAVAKIMKATLVLPSLDHSSYWADESDFKDLFNWQHFIEMLKNEIHIVEFVTTILCWNWAFYKSTNIMV
;
A
#
# COMPACT_ATOMS: atom_id res chain seq x y z
N MET A 1 -23.43 -0.12 -15.61
CA MET A 1 -22.11 -0.80 -15.64
C MET A 1 -21.83 -1.11 -17.09
N THR A 2 -20.97 -0.31 -17.71
CA THR A 2 -20.73 -0.33 -19.16
C THR A 2 -19.79 -1.47 -19.54
N ASP A 3 -19.90 -1.98 -20.77
CA ASP A 3 -19.13 -3.14 -21.26
C ASP A 3 -17.61 -2.91 -21.21
N THR A 4 -17.21 -1.64 -21.30
CA THR A 4 -15.83 -1.15 -21.15
C THR A 4 -15.28 -1.39 -19.74
N GLU A 5 -16.10 -1.26 -18.69
CA GLU A 5 -15.68 -1.54 -17.30
C GLU A 5 -15.44 -3.03 -17.06
N ARG A 6 -16.21 -3.91 -17.72
CA ARG A 6 -15.98 -5.36 -17.67
C ARG A 6 -14.68 -5.75 -18.36
N GLN A 7 -14.43 -5.21 -19.55
CA GLN A 7 -13.19 -5.46 -20.29
C GLN A 7 -11.95 -4.97 -19.54
N LEU A 8 -11.99 -3.78 -18.91
CA LEU A 8 -10.88 -3.27 -18.09
C LEU A 8 -10.64 -4.14 -16.84
N LYS A 9 -11.72 -4.64 -16.23
CA LYS A 9 -11.67 -5.52 -15.05
C LYS A 9 -11.13 -6.92 -15.39
N MET A 10 -11.43 -7.42 -16.59
CA MET A 10 -10.92 -8.70 -17.11
C MET A 10 -9.44 -8.60 -17.52
N ALA A 11 -9.01 -7.53 -18.19
CA ALA A 11 -7.59 -7.33 -18.54
C ALA A 11 -6.70 -7.14 -17.29
N LYS A 12 -7.24 -6.56 -16.21
CA LYS A 12 -6.52 -6.33 -14.95
C LYS A 12 -6.26 -7.62 -14.15
N SER A 13 -7.05 -8.69 -14.36
CA SER A 13 -6.88 -9.95 -13.63
C SER A 13 -5.73 -10.82 -14.15
N ASP A 14 -5.37 -10.69 -15.44
CA ASP A 14 -4.41 -11.61 -16.07
C ASP A 14 -2.96 -11.36 -15.62
N ILE A 15 -2.58 -10.10 -15.36
CA ILE A 15 -1.21 -9.72 -14.97
C ILE A 15 -0.83 -10.31 -13.59
N TRP A 16 -1.79 -10.40 -12.69
CA TRP A 16 -1.58 -10.81 -11.30
C TRP A 16 -2.07 -12.23 -11.00
N PHE A 17 -2.39 -13.00 -12.04
CA PHE A 17 -2.82 -14.38 -11.88
C PHE A 17 -1.68 -15.22 -11.31
N LYS A 18 -1.96 -15.98 -10.25
CA LYS A 18 -0.98 -16.91 -9.69
C LYS A 18 -0.81 -18.07 -10.68
N PRO A 19 0.37 -18.27 -11.29
CA PRO A 19 0.58 -19.39 -12.19
C PRO A 19 0.41 -20.71 -11.42
N ASN A 20 0.04 -21.77 -12.14
CA ASN A 20 -0.04 -23.12 -11.56
C ASN A 20 1.32 -23.47 -10.95
N SER A 21 1.35 -23.68 -9.64
CA SER A 21 2.59 -23.88 -8.89
C SER A 21 3.16 -25.29 -9.04
N GLU A 22 2.60 -26.14 -9.90
CA GLU A 22 2.96 -27.57 -10.03
C GLU A 22 3.19 -28.22 -8.66
N ASN A 23 4.45 -28.56 -8.34
CA ASN A 23 4.90 -29.15 -7.08
C ASN A 23 5.68 -28.18 -6.17
N PHE A 24 5.79 -26.91 -6.55
CA PHE A 24 6.42 -25.88 -5.73
C PHE A 24 5.47 -25.46 -4.60
N THR A 25 5.93 -25.66 -3.36
CA THR A 25 5.25 -25.18 -2.17
C THR A 25 5.97 -23.94 -1.63
N GLN A 26 5.21 -23.02 -1.03
CA GLN A 26 5.81 -21.85 -0.39
C GLN A 26 6.63 -22.32 0.81
N CYS A 27 7.91 -21.95 0.87
CA CYS A 27 8.80 -22.30 2.00
C CYS A 27 8.34 -21.68 3.33
N ILE A 28 7.51 -20.64 3.25
CA ILE A 28 6.87 -20.00 4.39
C ILE A 28 5.52 -20.68 4.59
N ASP A 29 5.40 -21.44 5.66
CA ASP A 29 4.14 -22.06 6.04
C ASP A 29 3.16 -20.99 6.55
N GLN A 30 2.31 -20.48 5.65
CA GLN A 30 1.21 -19.57 6.00
C GLN A 30 0.08 -20.28 6.78
N SER A 31 0.21 -21.59 7.09
CA SER A 31 -0.81 -22.37 7.81
C SER A 31 -1.02 -21.93 9.26
N ARG A 32 -0.11 -21.15 9.85
CA ARG A 32 -0.27 -20.61 11.21
C ARG A 32 -1.29 -19.49 11.24
N SER A 33 -2.56 -19.86 11.14
CA SER A 33 -3.76 -19.04 11.31
C SER A 33 -3.65 -17.69 10.61
N ARG A 34 -4.30 -17.54 9.45
CA ARG A 34 -4.68 -16.22 8.94
C ARG A 34 -5.58 -15.57 9.99
N LYS A 35 -4.99 -15.02 11.04
CA LYS A 35 -5.69 -14.34 12.13
C LYS A 35 -6.35 -13.16 11.45
N LYS A 36 -7.68 -13.15 11.47
CA LYS A 36 -8.45 -12.00 11.04
C LYS A 36 -7.84 -10.78 11.74
N LEU A 37 -7.51 -9.75 10.97
CA LEU A 37 -6.96 -8.52 11.55
C LEU A 37 -7.92 -8.00 12.62
N ASP A 38 -7.36 -7.55 13.74
CA ASP A 38 -8.13 -6.92 14.81
C ASP A 38 -8.88 -5.73 14.22
N GLU A 39 -10.18 -5.56 14.52
CA GLU A 39 -11.00 -4.48 13.97
C GLU A 39 -10.54 -3.09 14.45
N LYS A 40 -9.78 -3.06 15.55
CA LYS A 40 -9.20 -1.85 16.13
C LYS A 40 -7.69 -1.81 15.87
N THR A 41 -7.21 -0.72 15.28
CA THR A 41 -5.78 -0.43 15.12
C THR A 41 -5.29 0.55 16.18
N ASN A 42 -3.97 0.58 16.39
CA ASN A 42 -3.32 1.44 17.37
C ASN A 42 -3.13 2.89 16.90
N GLY A 43 -3.48 3.22 15.65
CA GLY A 43 -3.28 4.54 15.06
C GLY A 43 -3.09 4.48 13.54
N TYR A 44 -2.64 5.60 12.98
CA TYR A 44 -2.39 5.76 11.54
C TYR A 44 -0.91 6.04 11.26
N ILE A 45 -0.37 5.44 10.19
CA ILE A 45 0.95 5.75 9.66
C ILE A 45 0.76 6.44 8.32
N LEU A 46 1.29 7.65 8.19
CA LEU A 46 1.33 8.41 6.95
C LEU A 46 2.77 8.40 6.46
N ILE A 47 2.93 8.18 5.15
CA ILE A 47 4.24 8.07 4.52
C ILE A 47 4.31 9.08 3.39
N ASN A 48 5.39 9.84 3.40
CA ASN A 48 5.86 10.55 2.22
C ASN A 48 7.09 9.82 1.67
N ALA A 49 6.93 9.19 0.51
CA ALA A 49 7.99 8.43 -0.14
C ALA A 49 8.75 9.36 -1.11
N ASN A 50 10.05 9.51 -0.86
CA ASN A 50 10.93 10.37 -1.65
C ASN A 50 12.01 9.52 -2.31
N GLY A 51 12.71 10.08 -3.30
CA GLY A 51 13.81 9.39 -3.99
C GLY A 51 13.46 8.87 -5.38
N GLY A 52 14.31 7.98 -5.89
CA GLY A 52 14.06 7.24 -7.13
C GLY A 52 12.89 6.26 -7.03
N LEU A 53 12.24 5.90 -8.15
CA LEU A 53 11.12 4.93 -8.14
C LEU A 53 11.47 3.62 -7.42
N ASN A 54 12.70 3.11 -7.61
CA ASN A 54 13.17 1.91 -6.91
C ASN A 54 13.33 2.12 -5.41
N GLN A 55 13.81 3.30 -4.99
CA GLN A 55 13.96 3.66 -3.58
C GLN A 55 12.59 3.79 -2.89
N MET A 56 11.64 4.47 -3.54
CA MET A 56 10.27 4.59 -3.05
C MET A 56 9.63 3.21 -2.83
N ARG A 57 9.82 2.27 -3.78
CA ARG A 57 9.32 0.89 -3.63
C ARG A 57 9.87 0.18 -2.40
N PHE A 58 11.15 0.35 -2.10
CA PHE A 58 11.74 -0.21 -0.88
C PHE A 58 11.19 0.46 0.38
N GLY A 59 11.15 1.79 0.42
CA GLY A 59 10.62 2.53 1.58
C GLY A 59 9.15 2.19 1.90
N ILE A 60 8.31 2.03 0.87
CA ILE A 60 6.92 1.60 1.04
C ILE A 60 6.85 0.18 1.62
N CYS A 61 7.71 -0.73 1.15
CA CYS A 61 7.77 -2.11 1.65
C CYS A 61 8.14 -2.14 3.15
N ASP A 62 9.14 -1.37 3.55
CA ASP A 62 9.57 -1.28 4.95
C ASP A 62 8.44 -0.77 5.85
N MET A 63 7.68 0.21 5.38
CA MET A 63 6.56 0.74 6.16
C MET A 63 5.36 -0.20 6.25
N VAL A 64 5.13 -1.04 5.24
CA VAL A 64 4.15 -2.14 5.35
C VAL A 64 4.55 -3.08 6.49
N ALA A 65 5.84 -3.41 6.61
CA ALA A 65 6.34 -4.23 7.72
C ALA A 65 6.19 -3.53 9.07
N VAL A 66 6.51 -2.23 9.15
CA VAL A 66 6.34 -1.42 10.37
C VAL A 66 4.87 -1.35 10.79
N ALA A 67 3.95 -1.07 9.85
CA ALA A 67 2.51 -1.03 10.12
C ALA A 67 1.99 -2.35 10.69
N LYS A 68 2.47 -3.48 10.16
CA LYS A 68 2.15 -4.81 10.66
C LYS A 68 2.63 -5.04 12.09
N ILE A 69 3.88 -4.68 12.38
CA ILE A 69 4.48 -4.84 13.72
C ILE A 69 3.74 -3.96 14.75
N MET A 70 3.37 -2.74 14.36
CA MET A 70 2.70 -1.77 15.24
C MET A 70 1.19 -1.98 15.36
N LYS A 71 0.58 -2.88 14.56
CA LYS A 71 -0.87 -2.99 14.38
C LYS A 71 -1.53 -1.65 14.04
N ALA A 72 -0.89 -0.87 13.19
CA ALA A 72 -1.37 0.44 12.75
C ALA A 72 -2.09 0.34 11.40
N THR A 73 -2.98 1.29 11.14
CA THR A 73 -3.56 1.49 9.81
C THR A 73 -2.57 2.26 8.96
N LEU A 74 -2.20 1.71 7.81
CA LEU A 74 -1.40 2.41 6.83
C LEU A 74 -2.29 3.31 5.97
N VAL A 75 -1.93 4.58 5.83
CA VAL A 75 -2.55 5.47 4.84
C VAL A 75 -1.79 5.30 3.52
N LEU A 76 -2.49 5.34 2.39
CA LEU A 76 -1.84 5.27 1.08
C LEU A 76 -0.67 6.28 1.00
N PRO A 77 0.53 5.86 0.56
CA PRO A 77 1.69 6.74 0.50
C PRO A 77 1.46 7.94 -0.42
N SER A 78 1.92 9.12 -0.02
CA SER A 78 2.17 10.24 -0.93
C SER A 78 3.57 10.10 -1.54
N LEU A 79 3.74 10.59 -2.77
CA LEU A 79 5.03 10.63 -3.45
C LEU A 79 5.55 12.07 -3.48
N ASP A 80 6.85 12.23 -3.30
CA ASP A 80 7.52 13.52 -3.50
C ASP A 80 7.96 13.70 -4.95
N HIS A 81 7.21 14.57 -5.64
CA HIS A 81 7.37 14.94 -7.04
C HIS A 81 8.49 15.97 -7.29
N SER A 82 9.07 16.55 -6.22
CA SER A 82 9.95 17.71 -6.36
C SER A 82 11.44 17.38 -6.40
N SER A 83 11.83 16.21 -5.89
CA SER A 83 13.23 15.95 -5.55
C SER A 83 14.04 15.21 -6.63
N TYR A 84 13.43 14.31 -7.40
CA TYR A 84 14.19 13.41 -8.29
C TYR A 84 13.61 13.22 -9.69
N TRP A 85 12.32 13.44 -9.89
CA TRP A 85 11.64 13.28 -11.18
C TRP A 85 10.67 14.44 -11.36
N ALA A 86 10.71 15.14 -12.49
CA ALA A 86 9.75 16.20 -12.83
C ALA A 86 8.43 15.58 -13.33
N ASP A 87 7.87 14.68 -12.53
CA ASP A 87 6.63 13.97 -12.81
C ASP A 87 5.61 14.34 -11.73
N GLU A 88 4.41 14.76 -12.14
CA GLU A 88 3.33 15.16 -11.24
C GLU A 88 2.39 13.98 -10.89
N SER A 89 2.72 12.78 -11.35
CA SER A 89 1.92 11.55 -11.19
C SER A 89 1.86 11.08 -9.74
N ASP A 90 0.66 10.95 -9.17
CA ASP A 90 0.47 10.48 -7.80
C ASP A 90 0.64 8.96 -7.67
N PHE A 91 0.60 8.46 -6.43
CA PHE A 91 0.73 7.02 -6.14
C PHE A 91 -0.21 6.14 -6.99
N LYS A 92 -1.44 6.61 -7.24
CA LYS A 92 -2.45 5.87 -7.99
C LYS A 92 -2.17 5.82 -9.49
N ASP A 93 -1.36 6.75 -10.01
CA ASP A 93 -0.98 6.83 -11.41
C ASP A 93 0.21 5.91 -11.70
N LEU A 94 1.14 5.79 -10.75
CA LEU A 94 2.34 4.96 -10.89
C LEU A 94 2.16 3.52 -10.39
N PHE A 95 1.32 3.29 -9.38
CA PHE A 95 1.11 1.99 -8.75
C PHE A 95 -0.33 1.51 -8.86
N ASN A 96 -0.50 0.20 -9.05
CA ASN A 96 -1.81 -0.44 -8.97
C ASN A 96 -2.27 -0.54 -7.51
N TRP A 97 -2.75 0.59 -6.98
CA TRP A 97 -3.16 0.76 -5.59
C TRP A 97 -4.26 -0.24 -5.15
N GLN A 98 -5.17 -0.60 -6.06
CA GLN A 98 -6.22 -1.57 -5.78
C GLN A 98 -5.64 -2.96 -5.53
N HIS A 99 -4.69 -3.39 -6.36
CA HIS A 99 -4.00 -4.65 -6.16
C HIS A 99 -3.14 -4.63 -4.90
N PHE A 100 -2.48 -3.51 -4.62
CA PHE A 100 -1.72 -3.31 -3.38
C PHE A 100 -2.58 -3.50 -2.12
N ILE A 101 -3.76 -2.88 -2.05
CA ILE A 101 -4.70 -3.04 -0.94
C ILE A 101 -5.20 -4.49 -0.86
N GLU A 102 -5.61 -5.07 -1.99
CA GLU A 102 -6.17 -6.42 -2.04
C GLU A 102 -5.16 -7.50 -1.62
N MET A 103 -3.89 -7.37 -2.00
CA MET A 103 -2.83 -8.30 -1.60
C MET A 103 -2.50 -8.22 -0.11
N LEU A 104 -2.61 -7.03 0.50
CA LEU A 104 -2.24 -6.78 1.89
C LEU A 104 -3.42 -6.81 2.86
N LYS A 105 -4.67 -6.97 2.39
CA LYS A 105 -5.89 -6.90 3.22
C LYS A 105 -5.95 -7.87 4.40
N ASN A 106 -5.19 -8.95 4.35
CA ASN A 106 -5.12 -9.95 5.43
C ASN A 106 -3.92 -9.73 6.37
N GLU A 107 -3.04 -8.78 6.04
CA GLU A 107 -1.77 -8.54 6.71
C GLU A 107 -1.78 -7.22 7.49
N ILE A 108 -2.36 -6.16 6.92
CA ILE A 108 -2.51 -4.84 7.53
C ILE A 108 -3.81 -4.15 7.08
N HIS A 109 -4.24 -3.14 7.85
CA HIS A 109 -5.32 -2.24 7.45
C HIS A 109 -4.75 -1.11 6.58
N ILE A 110 -5.36 -0.84 5.43
CA ILE A 110 -4.96 0.24 4.53
C ILE A 110 -6.16 1.13 4.24
N VAL A 111 -5.99 2.46 4.33
CA VAL A 111 -7.00 3.46 3.96
C VAL A 111 -6.44 4.44 2.95
N GLU A 112 -7.30 4.99 2.09
CA GLU A 112 -6.86 5.94 1.06
C GLU A 112 -6.54 7.33 1.63
N PHE A 113 -7.31 7.77 2.62
CA PHE A 113 -7.13 9.06 3.28
C PHE A 113 -7.65 8.98 4.73
N VAL A 114 -7.17 9.90 5.57
CA VAL A 114 -7.69 10.08 6.93
C VAL A 114 -8.76 11.17 6.90
N THR A 115 -9.95 10.91 7.45
CA THR A 115 -11.06 11.87 7.45
C THR A 115 -10.70 13.17 8.17
N THR A 116 -11.06 14.29 7.55
CA THR A 116 -10.61 15.67 7.74
C THR A 116 -10.79 16.27 9.15
N ILE A 117 -11.55 15.63 10.04
CA ILE A 117 -11.69 16.07 11.45
C ILE A 117 -10.35 15.97 12.21
N LEU A 118 -9.42 15.12 11.74
CA LEU A 118 -8.04 15.09 12.24
C LEU A 118 -7.10 16.06 11.51
N CYS A 119 -7.44 16.52 10.29
CA CYS A 119 -6.56 17.33 9.45
C CYS A 119 -6.26 18.71 10.06
N TRP A 120 -7.21 19.30 10.77
CA TRP A 120 -7.01 20.59 11.46
C TRP A 120 -6.04 20.50 12.65
N ASN A 121 -5.93 19.34 13.31
CA ASN A 121 -4.95 19.12 14.38
C ASN A 121 -3.59 18.60 13.86
N TRP A 122 -3.52 18.18 12.59
CA TRP A 122 -2.35 17.52 11.99
C TRP A 122 -1.42 18.43 11.20
N ALA A 123 -1.71 19.74 11.09
CA ALA A 123 -0.79 20.71 10.51
C ALA A 123 0.58 20.79 11.26
N PHE A 124 0.75 20.09 12.39
CA PHE A 124 1.98 20.06 13.18
C PHE A 124 2.71 18.71 13.25
N TYR A 125 2.19 17.62 12.69
CA TYR A 125 2.87 16.32 12.80
C TYR A 125 3.79 16.08 11.61
N LYS A 126 5.10 16.12 11.87
CA LYS A 126 6.18 15.93 10.90
C LYS A 126 5.90 14.72 10.01
N SER A 127 5.79 14.97 8.70
CA SER A 127 6.05 13.95 7.68
C SER A 127 7.40 13.31 7.99
N THR A 128 7.41 12.02 8.30
CA THR A 128 8.64 11.24 8.14
C THR A 128 8.92 11.19 6.65
N ASN A 129 9.81 12.06 6.19
CA ASN A 129 10.49 11.85 4.92
C ASN A 129 11.27 10.55 5.06
N ILE A 130 10.87 9.51 4.33
CA ILE A 130 11.73 8.34 4.17
C ILE A 130 12.71 8.70 3.08
N MET A 131 13.90 9.13 3.52
CA MET A 131 15.07 9.26 2.65
C MET A 131 15.72 7.88 2.57
N VAL A 132 15.77 7.29 1.38
CA VAL A 132 16.60 6.11 1.09
C VAL A 132 17.92 6.58 0.51
#